data_AF-A0A023GHQ6-F1
#
_entry.id   AF-A0A023GHQ6-F1
#
_cell.length_a   1.000
_cell.length_b   1.000
_cell.length_c   1.000
_cell.angle_alpha   90.00
_cell.angle_beta   90.00
_cell.angle_gamma   90.00
#
_symmetry.space_group_name_H-M   'P 1'
#
loop_
_entity.id
_entity.type
_entity.pdbx_description
1 polymer ?
#
loop_
_entity_poly.entity_id
_entity_poly.type
_entity_poly.pdbx_seq_one_letter_code
_entity_poly.pdbx_strand_id
1 'polypeptide(L)'
;MQTRINIDEPRWDQSTYWGRARHFFTVTNPLNLLCTSSELEESRDIVTRYRKGESLPGLTEDKLWRAKHIYDSAFHPDTGEKVVFWQWVNQSFNAVVNYSNRSGDSPIPLSTLGLSYVLATGGALGTALGLNSLVKTLPPLVGRFVPFCAVAAANCVNIPMMRMREIRHGIPVVDENGNRIGESKVAAKWAIAMVVLSRVGMAAPGMVFPPIVMNQLEKKGVLQRYPWISAPLQVGMCGLMLVFATPLCCAIFPQKSHIEVSYLEPELQEVVRKMPNPPTTLYYNKGL
;
A
#
# COMPACT_ATOMS: atom_id res chain seq x y z
N MET A 1 -23.66 -7.40 -41.77
CA MET A 1 -23.27 -6.24 -40.92
C MET A 1 -22.31 -6.76 -39.87
N GLN A 2 -21.05 -6.32 -39.86
CA GLN A 2 -20.12 -6.64 -38.76
C GLN A 2 -20.59 -5.86 -37.53
N THR A 3 -20.98 -6.58 -36.48
CA THR A 3 -21.34 -6.01 -35.19
C THR A 3 -20.13 -5.26 -34.63
N ARG A 4 -20.28 -3.97 -34.32
CA ARG A 4 -19.22 -3.17 -33.68
C ARG A 4 -18.81 -3.86 -32.39
N ILE A 5 -17.52 -4.16 -32.25
CA ILE A 5 -16.98 -4.83 -31.07
C ILE A 5 -17.17 -3.92 -29.87
N ASN A 6 -17.87 -4.41 -28.84
CA ASN A 6 -17.99 -3.68 -27.59
C ASN A 6 -16.68 -3.82 -26.80
N ILE A 7 -15.83 -2.81 -26.87
CA ILE A 7 -14.58 -2.80 -26.13
C ILE A 7 -14.78 -2.50 -24.64
N ASP A 8 -15.95 -2.04 -24.19
CA ASP A 8 -16.20 -1.81 -22.77
C ASP A 8 -16.58 -3.12 -22.04
N GLU A 9 -16.82 -4.20 -22.79
CA GLU A 9 -16.99 -5.55 -22.26
C GLU A 9 -15.68 -6.38 -22.36
N PRO A 10 -15.49 -7.40 -21.51
CA PRO A 10 -14.32 -8.26 -21.60
C PRO A 10 -14.27 -9.05 -22.92
N ARG A 11 -13.11 -9.06 -23.59
CA ARG A 11 -12.86 -9.84 -24.83
C ARG A 11 -13.23 -11.33 -24.72
N TRP A 12 -13.04 -11.91 -23.54
CA TRP A 12 -13.32 -13.32 -23.27
C TRP A 12 -14.43 -13.46 -22.24
N ASP A 13 -15.23 -14.51 -22.37
CA ASP A 13 -16.31 -14.84 -21.44
C ASP A 13 -15.79 -15.05 -20.01
N GLN A 14 -16.15 -14.12 -19.12
CA GLN A 14 -15.74 -14.14 -17.72
C GLN A 14 -16.47 -15.22 -16.89
N SER A 15 -17.50 -15.89 -17.42
CA SER A 15 -18.19 -17.00 -16.75
C SER A 15 -17.32 -18.26 -16.69
N THR A 16 -16.40 -18.44 -17.66
CA THR A 16 -15.52 -19.60 -17.76
C THR A 16 -14.17 -19.38 -17.08
N TYR A 17 -13.58 -20.44 -16.54
CA TYR A 17 -12.23 -20.40 -15.96
C TYR A 17 -11.19 -19.90 -16.97
N TRP A 18 -11.23 -20.45 -18.19
CA TRP A 18 -10.28 -20.11 -19.25
C TRP A 18 -10.45 -18.69 -19.79
N GLY A 19 -11.68 -18.15 -19.83
CA GLY A 19 -11.90 -16.76 -20.21
C GLY A 19 -11.40 -15.77 -19.16
N ARG A 20 -11.56 -16.08 -17.87
CA ARG A 20 -10.94 -15.29 -16.77
C ARG A 20 -9.42 -15.34 -16.80
N ALA A 21 -8.84 -16.53 -17.01
CA ALA A 21 -7.38 -16.69 -17.10
C ALA A 21 -6.79 -15.89 -18.27
N ARG A 22 -7.38 -15.98 -19.47
CA ARG A 22 -6.94 -15.22 -20.64
C ARG A 22 -7.05 -13.71 -20.42
N HIS A 23 -8.17 -13.25 -19.89
CA HIS A 23 -8.36 -11.84 -19.54
C HIS A 23 -7.28 -11.35 -18.57
N PHE A 24 -7.02 -12.12 -17.52
CA PHE A 24 -6.00 -11.79 -16.53
C PHE A 24 -4.59 -11.74 -17.13
N PHE A 25 -4.17 -12.74 -17.92
CA PHE A 25 -2.84 -12.76 -18.53
C PHE A 25 -2.62 -11.62 -19.53
N THR A 26 -3.67 -11.19 -20.24
CA THR A 26 -3.55 -10.12 -21.21
C THR A 26 -3.54 -8.73 -20.57
N VAL A 27 -4.35 -8.50 -19.53
CA VAL A 27 -4.34 -7.23 -18.77
C VAL A 27 -3.06 -7.08 -17.94
N THR A 28 -2.46 -8.18 -17.49
CA THR A 28 -1.24 -8.18 -16.66
C THR A 28 0.05 -8.51 -17.44
N ASN A 29 0.04 -8.36 -18.76
CA ASN A 29 1.19 -8.68 -19.62
C ASN A 29 2.40 -7.79 -19.27
N PRO A 30 3.50 -8.35 -18.71
CA PRO A 30 4.65 -7.57 -18.29
C PRO A 30 5.40 -6.90 -19.45
N LEU A 31 5.20 -7.36 -20.69
CA LEU A 31 5.80 -6.75 -21.88
C LEU A 31 5.25 -5.34 -22.18
N ASN A 32 4.07 -5.00 -21.65
CA ASN A 32 3.50 -3.66 -21.78
C ASN A 32 4.35 -2.59 -21.04
N LEU A 33 5.23 -3.01 -20.12
CA LEU A 33 6.20 -2.12 -19.47
C LEU A 33 7.30 -1.61 -20.42
N LEU A 34 7.53 -2.32 -21.52
CA LEU A 34 8.50 -1.94 -22.55
C LEU A 34 7.89 -1.07 -23.64
N CYS A 35 6.58 -0.77 -23.56
CA CYS A 35 5.92 0.10 -24.52
C CYS A 35 6.49 1.53 -24.41
N THR A 36 6.93 2.04 -25.54
CA THR A 36 7.43 3.40 -25.67
C THR A 36 6.29 4.41 -25.50
N SER A 37 6.65 5.65 -25.17
CA SER A 37 5.68 6.76 -25.08
C SER A 37 4.86 6.95 -26.36
N SER A 38 5.44 6.66 -27.53
CA SER A 38 4.75 6.74 -28.82
C SER A 38 3.69 5.64 -28.97
N GLU A 39 4.01 4.40 -28.59
CA GLU A 39 3.06 3.27 -28.65
C GLU A 39 1.90 3.43 -27.66
N LEU A 40 2.15 4.06 -26.52
CA LEU A 40 1.14 4.40 -25.52
C LEU A 40 0.17 5.46 -26.05
N GLU A 41 0.68 6.50 -26.71
CA GLU A 41 -0.16 7.57 -27.27
C GLU A 41 -0.94 7.09 -28.50
N GLU A 42 -0.34 6.25 -29.35
CA GLU A 42 -1.04 5.59 -30.46
C GLU A 42 -2.18 4.69 -29.94
N SER A 43 -1.92 3.91 -28.89
CA SER A 43 -2.94 3.07 -28.25
C SER A 43 -4.08 3.90 -27.66
N ARG A 44 -3.77 5.06 -27.06
CA ARG A 44 -4.75 6.03 -26.56
C ARG A 44 -5.59 6.62 -27.69
N ASP A 45 -4.97 7.02 -28.79
CA ASP A 45 -5.68 7.60 -29.94
C ASP A 45 -6.65 6.57 -30.55
N ILE A 46 -6.19 5.34 -30.79
CA ILE A 46 -7.01 4.25 -31.33
C ILE A 46 -8.23 3.99 -30.44
N VAL A 47 -8.04 3.85 -29.13
CA VAL A 47 -9.15 3.56 -28.18
C VAL A 47 -10.12 4.75 -28.09
N THR A 48 -9.61 5.97 -28.06
CA THR A 48 -10.42 7.20 -27.93
C THR A 48 -11.27 7.42 -29.18
N ARG A 49 -10.67 7.29 -30.38
CA ARG A 49 -11.36 7.44 -31.66
C ARG A 49 -12.35 6.31 -31.91
N TYR A 50 -11.99 5.08 -31.53
CA TYR A 50 -12.92 3.95 -31.60
C TYR A 50 -14.13 4.14 -30.70
N ARG A 51 -13.98 4.68 -29.48
CA ARG A 51 -15.11 5.02 -28.58
C ARG A 51 -16.01 6.09 -29.19
N LYS A 52 -15.44 7.12 -29.82
CA LYS A 52 -16.17 8.18 -30.53
C LYS A 52 -16.94 7.71 -31.77
N GLY A 53 -16.75 6.46 -32.20
CA GLY A 53 -17.44 5.87 -33.35
C GLY A 53 -16.81 6.25 -34.70
N GLU A 54 -15.57 6.72 -34.70
CA GLU A 54 -14.84 7.01 -35.94
C GLU A 54 -14.46 5.70 -36.66
N SER A 55 -14.57 5.69 -37.99
CA SER A 55 -14.10 4.58 -38.82
C SER A 55 -12.58 4.67 -38.97
N LEU A 56 -11.86 3.71 -38.39
CA LEU A 56 -10.40 3.60 -38.48
C LEU A 56 -10.03 2.61 -39.61
N PRO A 57 -9.64 3.08 -40.81
CA PRO A 57 -9.33 2.20 -41.94
C PRO A 57 -8.13 1.29 -41.61
N GLY A 58 -8.31 -0.03 -41.79
CA GLY A 58 -7.26 -1.04 -41.52
C GLY A 58 -7.15 -1.50 -40.06
N LEU A 59 -8.06 -1.08 -39.17
CA LEU A 59 -8.13 -1.56 -37.79
C LEU A 59 -8.69 -2.99 -37.75
N THR A 60 -7.83 -3.96 -37.47
CA THR A 60 -8.24 -5.35 -37.21
C THR A 60 -8.68 -5.51 -35.75
N GLU A 61 -9.50 -6.53 -35.47
CA GLU A 61 -9.94 -6.87 -34.12
C GLU A 61 -8.75 -7.05 -33.15
N ASP A 62 -7.70 -7.74 -33.57
CA ASP A 62 -6.51 -7.96 -32.73
C ASP A 62 -5.75 -6.67 -32.42
N LYS A 63 -5.68 -5.73 -33.38
CA LYS A 63 -5.06 -4.42 -33.15
C LYS A 63 -5.87 -3.57 -32.19
N LEU A 64 -7.20 -3.60 -32.29
CA LEU A 64 -8.09 -2.89 -31.38
C LEU A 64 -7.94 -3.41 -29.95
N TRP A 65 -7.96 -4.72 -29.75
CA TRP A 65 -7.77 -5.31 -28.43
C TRP A 65 -6.36 -5.06 -27.89
N ARG A 66 -5.33 -5.14 -28.72
CA ARG A 66 -3.96 -4.82 -28.30
C ARG A 66 -3.83 -3.36 -27.84
N ALA A 67 -4.34 -2.41 -28.62
CA ALA A 67 -4.36 -0.99 -28.25
C ALA A 67 -5.12 -0.77 -26.94
N LYS A 68 -6.28 -1.43 -26.78
CA LYS A 68 -7.07 -1.35 -25.54
C LYS A 68 -6.29 -1.88 -24.33
N HIS A 69 -5.64 -3.03 -24.45
CA HIS A 69 -4.88 -3.61 -23.34
C HIS A 69 -3.66 -2.76 -22.95
N ILE A 70 -2.97 -2.18 -23.93
CA ILE A 70 -1.87 -1.24 -23.67
C ILE A 70 -2.41 0.02 -22.97
N TYR A 71 -3.55 0.54 -23.44
CA TYR A 71 -4.21 1.69 -22.83
C TYR A 71 -4.63 1.42 -21.37
N ASP A 72 -5.37 0.35 -21.09
CA ASP A 72 -5.82 0.01 -19.74
C ASP A 72 -4.64 -0.24 -18.76
N SER A 73 -3.50 -0.70 -19.27
CA SER A 73 -2.32 -0.99 -18.43
C SER A 73 -1.56 0.25 -17.97
N ALA A 74 -1.74 1.38 -18.66
CA ALA A 74 -0.97 2.59 -18.42
C ALA A 74 -1.83 3.77 -17.98
N PHE A 75 -3.11 3.80 -18.36
CA PHE A 75 -4.01 4.92 -18.13
C PHE A 75 -5.14 4.53 -17.16
N HIS A 76 -5.48 5.44 -16.24
CA HIS A 76 -6.53 5.24 -15.26
C HIS A 76 -7.91 5.10 -15.95
N PRO A 77 -8.76 4.12 -15.55
CA PRO A 77 -9.99 3.78 -16.27
C PRO A 77 -11.02 4.91 -16.33
N ASP A 78 -11.07 5.79 -15.31
CA ASP A 78 -12.06 6.87 -15.23
C ASP A 78 -11.56 8.22 -15.77
N THR A 79 -10.23 8.44 -15.81
CA THR A 79 -9.64 9.76 -16.13
C THR A 79 -8.73 9.72 -17.36
N GLY A 80 -8.26 8.54 -17.78
CA GLY A 80 -7.40 8.37 -18.94
C GLY A 80 -5.99 8.92 -18.76
N GLU A 81 -5.51 9.09 -17.52
CA GLU A 81 -4.19 9.64 -17.19
C GLU A 81 -3.23 8.58 -16.64
N LYS A 82 -1.92 8.79 -16.81
CA LYS A 82 -0.90 7.77 -16.51
C LYS A 82 -0.82 7.45 -15.01
N VAL A 83 -0.84 6.17 -14.64
CA VAL A 83 -0.75 5.72 -13.22
C VAL A 83 0.53 6.18 -12.53
N VAL A 84 1.64 6.24 -13.28
CA VAL A 84 2.94 6.74 -12.80
C VAL A 84 2.87 8.22 -12.43
N PHE A 85 2.12 9.02 -13.20
CA PHE A 85 1.93 10.43 -12.92
C PHE A 85 1.20 10.64 -11.60
N TRP A 86 0.11 9.91 -11.35
CA TRP A 86 -0.64 10.02 -10.10
C TRP A 86 0.12 9.54 -8.86
N GLN A 87 0.94 8.49 -8.99
CA GLN A 87 1.84 8.08 -7.91
C GLN A 87 2.92 9.13 -7.61
N TRP A 88 3.47 9.75 -8.65
CA TRP A 88 4.42 10.86 -8.50
C TRP A 88 3.76 12.10 -7.85
N VAL A 89 2.53 12.47 -8.25
CA VAL A 89 1.75 13.56 -7.64
C VAL A 89 1.48 13.28 -6.16
N ASN A 90 1.03 12.07 -5.82
CA ASN A 90 0.71 11.69 -4.45
C ASN A 90 1.97 11.72 -3.54
N GLN A 91 3.11 11.23 -4.02
CA GLN A 91 4.36 11.28 -3.25
C GLN A 91 4.92 12.70 -3.14
N SER A 92 4.76 13.52 -4.19
CA SER A 92 5.14 14.95 -4.16
C SER A 92 4.33 15.72 -3.12
N PHE A 93 3.02 15.48 -3.06
CA PHE A 93 2.13 16.08 -2.06
C PHE A 93 2.52 15.67 -0.63
N ASN A 94 2.79 14.38 -0.41
CA ASN A 94 3.24 13.88 0.89
C ASN A 94 4.59 14.49 1.32
N ALA A 95 5.54 14.67 0.39
CA ALA A 95 6.82 15.31 0.70
C ALA A 95 6.67 16.78 1.11
N VAL A 96 5.76 17.52 0.46
CA VAL A 96 5.46 18.92 0.80
C VAL A 96 4.78 19.01 2.17
N VAL A 97 3.76 18.20 2.43
CA VAL A 97 3.07 18.18 3.72
C VAL A 97 4.04 17.83 4.86
N ASN A 98 4.98 16.91 4.63
CA ASN A 98 5.98 16.51 5.63
C ASN A 98 7.04 17.60 5.87
N TYR A 99 7.40 18.36 4.83
CA TYR A 99 8.24 19.55 4.96
C TYR A 99 7.52 20.68 5.73
N SER A 100 6.24 20.92 5.44
CA SER A 100 5.43 21.97 6.06
C SER A 100 5.03 21.69 7.51
N ASN A 101 4.84 20.42 7.91
CA ASN A 101 4.47 20.04 9.28
C ASN A 101 5.67 19.85 10.22
N ARG A 102 6.86 20.31 9.83
CA ARG A 102 8.10 20.12 10.59
C ARG A 102 8.24 21.11 11.74
N SER A 103 8.44 20.62 12.96
CA SER A 103 8.59 21.41 14.20
C SER A 103 10.05 21.75 14.59
N GLY A 104 10.99 21.85 13.64
CA GLY A 104 12.42 22.04 13.97
C GLY A 104 13.13 23.11 13.14
N ASP A 105 13.88 23.99 13.81
CA ASP A 105 14.52 25.19 13.24
C ASP A 105 15.87 24.95 12.50
N SER A 106 16.33 23.71 12.38
CA SER A 106 17.62 23.40 11.73
C SER A 106 17.42 22.99 10.27
N PRO A 107 18.11 23.56 9.28
CA PRO A 107 17.88 23.25 7.86
C PRO A 107 18.22 21.78 7.56
N ILE A 108 17.27 21.05 6.96
CA ILE A 108 17.50 19.67 6.48
C ILE A 108 18.33 19.77 5.19
N PRO A 109 19.44 19.03 5.07
CA PRO A 109 20.18 18.94 3.82
C PRO A 109 19.26 18.43 2.70
N LEU A 110 19.22 19.13 1.57
CA LEU A 110 18.38 18.77 0.42
C LEU A 110 18.60 17.33 -0.06
N SER A 111 19.80 16.80 0.13
CA SER A 111 20.17 15.40 -0.12
C SER A 111 19.39 14.39 0.75
N THR A 112 19.07 14.73 1.99
CA THR A 112 18.30 13.87 2.91
C THR A 112 16.82 13.85 2.56
N LEU A 113 16.28 15.00 2.13
CA LEU A 113 14.91 15.10 1.63
C LEU A 113 14.75 14.36 0.29
N GLY A 114 15.70 14.55 -0.63
CA GLY A 114 15.73 13.85 -1.92
C GLY A 114 15.88 12.34 -1.76
N LEU A 115 16.76 11.88 -0.87
CA LEU A 115 16.92 10.46 -0.56
C LEU A 115 15.63 9.86 0.02
N SER A 116 14.98 10.56 0.95
CA SER A 116 13.71 10.13 1.54
C SER A 116 12.60 10.01 0.48
N TYR A 117 12.55 10.97 -0.45
CA TYR A 117 11.59 10.94 -1.56
C TYR A 117 11.84 9.75 -2.50
N VAL A 118 13.08 9.52 -2.93
CA VAL A 118 13.47 8.41 -3.82
C VAL A 118 13.21 7.05 -3.17
N LEU A 119 13.51 6.91 -1.87
CA LEU A 119 13.24 5.68 -1.13
C LEU A 119 11.74 5.44 -0.94
N ALA A 120 10.95 6.48 -0.69
CA ALA A 120 9.50 6.37 -0.55
C ALA A 120 8.81 6.01 -1.88
N THR A 121 9.15 6.70 -2.96
CA THR A 121 8.64 6.39 -4.32
C THR A 121 9.11 5.02 -4.81
N GLY A 122 10.39 4.70 -4.65
CA GLY A 122 10.95 3.41 -5.04
C GLY A 122 10.39 2.24 -4.23
N GLY A 123 10.22 2.41 -2.92
CA GLY A 123 9.61 1.41 -2.03
C GLY A 123 8.13 1.18 -2.35
N ALA A 124 7.36 2.24 -2.61
CA ALA A 124 5.95 2.13 -2.99
C ALA A 124 5.76 1.44 -4.34
N LEU A 125 6.54 1.82 -5.36
CA LEU A 125 6.50 1.20 -6.69
C LEU A 125 7.02 -0.24 -6.65
N GLY A 126 8.12 -0.51 -5.95
CA GLY A 126 8.68 -1.85 -5.80
C GLY A 126 7.74 -2.81 -5.08
N THR A 127 7.04 -2.34 -4.05
CA THR A 127 6.05 -3.16 -3.32
C THR A 127 4.82 -3.43 -4.19
N ALA A 128 4.31 -2.41 -4.89
CA ALA A 128 3.18 -2.55 -5.80
C ALA A 128 3.50 -3.54 -6.95
N LEU A 129 4.68 -3.45 -7.57
CA LEU A 129 5.09 -4.31 -8.68
C LEU A 129 5.45 -5.73 -8.21
N GLY A 130 6.15 -5.87 -7.09
CA GLY A 130 6.57 -7.15 -6.52
C GLY A 130 5.41 -8.03 -6.09
N LEU A 131 4.42 -7.46 -5.39
CA LEU A 131 3.23 -8.20 -5.00
C LEU A 131 2.31 -8.54 -6.16
N ASN A 132 2.25 -7.69 -7.19
CA ASN A 132 1.46 -7.99 -8.40
C ASN A 132 2.02 -9.19 -9.18
N SER A 133 3.33 -9.44 -9.08
CA SER A 133 3.98 -10.63 -9.64
C SER A 133 3.63 -11.92 -8.88
N LEU A 134 3.56 -11.84 -7.54
CA LEU A 134 3.21 -12.96 -6.66
C LEU A 134 1.74 -13.42 -6.77
N VAL A 135 0.81 -12.56 -7.20
CA VAL A 135 -0.61 -12.92 -7.41
C VAL A 135 -0.79 -13.91 -8.54
N LYS A 136 0.10 -13.89 -9.55
CA LYS A 136 -0.07 -14.59 -10.83
C LYS A 136 -0.04 -16.12 -10.70
N THR A 137 0.48 -16.64 -9.60
CA THR A 137 0.64 -18.09 -9.35
C THR A 137 -0.32 -18.62 -8.29
N LEU A 138 -1.14 -17.77 -7.67
CA LEU A 138 -1.95 -18.13 -6.51
C LEU A 138 -3.43 -18.39 -6.90
N PRO A 139 -4.13 -19.33 -6.22
CA PRO A 139 -5.55 -19.56 -6.43
C PRO A 139 -6.38 -18.26 -6.24
N PRO A 140 -7.53 -18.09 -6.94
CA PRO A 140 -8.33 -16.85 -6.88
C PRO A 140 -8.74 -16.41 -5.47
N LEU A 141 -8.92 -17.37 -4.55
CA LEU A 141 -9.22 -17.10 -3.15
C LEU A 141 -8.02 -16.46 -2.42
N VAL A 142 -6.80 -16.92 -2.74
CA VAL A 142 -5.55 -16.41 -2.16
C VAL A 142 -5.19 -15.06 -2.81
N GLY A 143 -5.45 -14.89 -4.11
CA GLY A 143 -5.29 -13.63 -4.83
C GLY A 143 -6.03 -12.45 -4.18
N ARG A 144 -7.18 -12.71 -3.53
CA ARG A 144 -7.96 -11.70 -2.80
C ARG A 144 -7.31 -11.21 -1.51
N PHE A 145 -6.40 -11.99 -0.92
CA PHE A 145 -5.63 -11.58 0.27
C PHE A 145 -4.31 -10.88 -0.08
N VAL A 146 -3.92 -10.84 -1.37
CA VAL A 146 -2.69 -10.16 -1.79
C VAL A 146 -2.67 -8.69 -1.37
N PRO A 147 -3.74 -7.88 -1.53
CA PRO A 147 -3.72 -6.49 -1.07
C PRO A 147 -3.36 -6.37 0.42
N PHE A 148 -3.89 -7.27 1.25
CA PHE A 148 -3.52 -7.34 2.66
C PHE A 148 -2.05 -7.71 2.87
N CYS A 149 -1.55 -8.76 2.20
CA CYS A 149 -0.14 -9.14 2.25
C CYS A 149 0.78 -8.01 1.77
N ALA A 150 0.36 -7.24 0.77
CA ALA A 150 1.10 -6.09 0.24
C ALA A 150 1.25 -5.01 1.29
N VAL A 151 0.13 -4.64 1.90
CA VAL A 151 0.10 -3.63 2.96
C VAL A 151 0.90 -4.10 4.17
N ALA A 152 0.81 -5.38 4.53
CA ALA A 152 1.60 -5.94 5.63
C ALA A 152 3.10 -5.88 5.34
N ALA A 153 3.53 -6.36 4.17
CA ALA A 153 4.92 -6.29 3.73
C ALA A 153 5.43 -4.84 3.65
N ALA A 154 4.62 -3.92 3.11
CA ALA A 154 4.95 -2.50 3.05
C ALA A 154 5.21 -1.91 4.44
N ASN A 155 4.33 -2.21 5.42
CA ASN A 155 4.50 -1.73 6.79
C ASN A 155 5.74 -2.33 7.47
N CYS A 156 6.04 -3.62 7.22
CA CYS A 156 7.25 -4.28 7.71
C CYS A 156 8.55 -3.67 7.18
N VAL A 157 8.53 -3.02 6.01
CA VAL A 157 9.71 -2.35 5.44
C VAL A 157 9.74 -0.86 5.78
N ASN A 158 8.61 -0.17 5.56
CA ASN A 158 8.54 1.30 5.66
C ASN A 158 8.81 1.78 7.09
N ILE A 159 8.21 1.14 8.10
CA ILE A 159 8.33 1.60 9.49
C ILE A 159 9.78 1.45 10.01
N PRO A 160 10.45 0.28 9.87
CA PRO A 160 11.86 0.18 10.28
C PRO A 160 12.79 1.11 9.51
N MET A 161 12.54 1.34 8.22
CA MET A 161 13.35 2.25 7.39
C MET A 161 13.22 3.70 7.85
N MET A 162 12.00 4.19 8.11
CA MET A 162 11.80 5.55 8.63
C MET A 162 12.36 5.71 10.04
N ARG A 163 12.36 4.64 10.84
CA ARG A 163 12.83 4.64 12.24
C ARG A 163 14.25 4.08 12.37
N MET A 164 15.03 4.07 11.29
CA MET A 164 16.40 3.52 11.27
C MET A 164 17.32 4.19 12.31
N ARG A 165 17.11 5.48 12.59
CA ARG A 165 17.86 6.20 13.63
C ARG A 165 17.64 5.59 15.02
N GLU A 166 16.41 5.23 15.35
CA GLU A 166 16.05 4.59 16.62
C GLU A 166 16.65 3.18 16.73
N ILE A 167 16.71 2.45 15.62
CA ILE A 167 17.36 1.13 15.57
C ILE A 167 18.87 1.25 15.83
N ARG A 168 19.51 2.30 15.29
CA ARG A 168 20.96 2.51 15.42
C ARG A 168 21.37 3.11 16.76
N HIS A 169 20.60 4.06 17.27
CA HIS A 169 20.96 4.88 18.44
C HIS A 169 20.13 4.60 19.69
N GLY A 170 19.02 3.88 19.57
CA GLY A 170 18.11 3.57 20.67
C GLY A 170 17.00 4.61 20.83
N ILE A 171 16.07 4.29 21.73
CA ILE A 171 15.01 5.17 22.21
C ILE A 171 15.13 5.41 23.71
N PRO A 172 14.61 6.54 24.22
CA PRO A 172 14.71 6.85 25.63
C PRO A 172 13.94 5.85 26.49
N VAL A 173 14.63 5.32 27.50
CA VAL A 173 14.04 4.55 28.59
C VAL A 173 13.99 5.41 29.85
N VAL A 174 12.85 5.41 30.52
CA VAL A 174 12.56 6.22 31.71
C VAL A 174 12.13 5.34 32.88
N ASP A 175 12.36 5.79 34.11
CA ASP A 175 11.81 5.15 35.31
C ASP A 175 10.31 5.47 35.51
N GLU A 176 9.73 4.97 36.60
CA GLU A 176 8.32 5.25 36.99
C GLU A 176 8.06 6.75 37.21
N ASN A 177 9.07 7.49 37.66
CA ASN A 177 8.99 8.92 37.93
C ASN A 177 9.17 9.78 36.66
N GLY A 178 9.44 9.15 35.52
CA GLY A 178 9.69 9.83 34.25
C GLY A 178 11.12 10.34 34.07
N ASN A 179 12.04 9.98 34.98
CA ASN A 179 13.45 10.31 34.84
C ASN A 179 14.08 9.45 33.75
N ARG A 180 14.86 10.09 32.89
CA ARG A 180 15.54 9.42 31.79
C ARG A 180 16.76 8.66 32.28
N ILE A 181 16.79 7.36 32.02
CA ILE A 181 17.87 6.45 32.44
C ILE A 181 18.91 6.28 31.33
N GLY A 182 18.46 6.27 30.07
CA GLY A 182 19.36 6.21 28.91
C GLY A 182 18.62 5.88 27.61
N GLU A 183 19.38 5.39 26.62
CA GLU A 183 18.86 5.03 25.29
C GLU A 183 18.99 3.53 25.07
N SER A 184 17.90 2.83 24.78
CA SER A 184 17.91 1.38 24.51
C SER A 184 17.56 1.08 23.06
N LYS A 185 18.42 0.30 22.39
CA LYS A 185 18.21 -0.26 21.05
C LYS A 185 17.29 -1.48 21.11
N VAL A 186 17.35 -2.26 22.20
CA VAL A 186 16.42 -3.39 22.41
C VAL A 186 14.99 -2.87 22.54
N ALA A 187 14.76 -1.83 23.34
CA ALA A 187 13.45 -1.20 23.45
C ALA A 187 12.98 -0.64 22.09
N ALA A 188 13.88 -0.06 21.29
CA ALA A 188 13.58 0.44 19.95
C ALA A 188 13.11 -0.67 19.00
N LYS A 189 13.77 -1.82 18.99
CA LYS A 189 13.38 -2.97 18.14
C LYS A 189 11.99 -3.48 18.51
N TRP A 190 11.72 -3.64 19.81
CA TRP A 190 10.39 -4.07 20.28
C TRP A 190 9.30 -3.03 20.01
N ALA A 191 9.60 -1.75 20.21
CA ALA A 191 8.71 -0.64 19.86
C ALA A 191 8.30 -0.72 18.39
N ILE A 192 9.29 -0.76 17.50
CA ILE A 192 9.07 -0.78 16.05
C ILE A 192 8.29 -2.03 15.64
N ALA A 193 8.62 -3.22 16.18
CA ALA A 193 7.90 -4.45 15.89
C ALA A 193 6.41 -4.36 16.28
N MET A 194 6.10 -3.80 17.46
CA MET A 194 4.73 -3.59 17.92
C MET A 194 3.99 -2.54 17.08
N VAL A 195 4.66 -1.49 16.63
CA VAL A 195 4.06 -0.50 15.72
C VAL A 195 3.74 -1.13 14.37
N VAL A 196 4.63 -1.96 13.82
CA VAL A 196 4.36 -2.72 12.59
C VAL A 196 3.11 -3.60 12.77
N LEU A 197 3.06 -4.39 13.84
CA LEU A 197 1.91 -5.25 14.13
C LEU A 197 0.61 -4.45 14.27
N SER A 198 0.65 -3.32 15.00
CA SER A 198 -0.50 -2.44 15.16
C SER A 198 -0.99 -1.88 13.81
N ARG A 199 -0.07 -1.44 12.95
CA ARG A 199 -0.41 -0.88 11.63
C ARG A 199 -0.98 -1.92 10.67
N VAL A 200 -0.48 -3.16 10.73
CA VAL A 200 -1.08 -4.28 10.00
C VAL A 200 -2.46 -4.62 10.56
N GLY A 201 -2.62 -4.62 11.88
CA GLY A 201 -3.89 -4.83 12.56
C GLY A 201 -4.95 -3.80 12.16
N MET A 202 -4.58 -2.51 12.09
CA MET A 202 -5.47 -1.43 11.67
C MET A 202 -5.97 -1.60 10.23
N ALA A 203 -5.12 -2.10 9.34
CA ALA A 203 -5.45 -2.31 7.93
C ALA A 203 -6.24 -3.60 7.66
N ALA A 204 -6.14 -4.61 8.53
CA ALA A 204 -6.69 -5.94 8.29
C ALA A 204 -8.22 -5.95 8.05
N PRO A 205 -9.06 -5.28 8.85
CA PRO A 205 -10.52 -5.30 8.66
C PRO A 205 -10.94 -4.72 7.32
N GLY A 206 -10.34 -3.59 6.91
CA GLY A 206 -10.63 -2.93 5.63
C GLY A 206 -10.16 -3.72 4.41
N MET A 207 -9.20 -4.63 4.56
CA MET A 207 -8.69 -5.44 3.45
C MET A 207 -9.33 -6.83 3.36
N VAL A 208 -9.84 -7.36 4.48
CA VAL A 208 -10.44 -8.71 4.54
C VAL A 208 -11.96 -8.67 4.42
N PHE A 209 -12.62 -7.71 5.07
CA PHE A 209 -14.08 -7.70 5.16
C PHE A 209 -14.77 -7.28 3.84
N PRO A 210 -14.35 -6.22 3.13
CA PRO A 210 -14.96 -5.82 1.86
C PRO A 210 -14.98 -6.93 0.80
N PRO A 211 -13.89 -7.67 0.52
CA PRO A 211 -13.94 -8.77 -0.45
C PRO A 211 -14.94 -9.87 -0.09
N ILE A 212 -15.14 -10.18 1.20
CA ILE A 212 -16.10 -11.19 1.64
C ILE A 212 -17.52 -10.71 1.34
N VAL A 213 -17.86 -9.48 1.71
CA VAL A 213 -19.18 -8.88 1.46
C VAL A 213 -19.46 -8.77 -0.04
N MET A 214 -18.50 -8.25 -0.80
CA MET A 214 -18.64 -8.11 -2.26
C MET A 214 -18.87 -9.46 -2.94
N ASN A 215 -18.15 -10.51 -2.54
CA ASN A 215 -18.34 -11.85 -3.07
C ASN A 215 -19.71 -12.44 -2.73
N GLN A 216 -20.28 -12.12 -1.57
CA GLN A 216 -21.65 -12.53 -1.23
C GLN A 216 -22.69 -11.78 -2.08
N LEU A 217 -22.49 -10.48 -2.33
CA LEU A 217 -23.39 -9.66 -3.16
C LEU A 217 -23.31 -10.04 -4.64
N GLU A 218 -22.13 -10.40 -5.13
CA GLU A 218 -21.91 -10.96 -6.48
C GLU A 218 -22.68 -12.27 -6.65
N LYS A 219 -22.55 -13.21 -5.71
CA LYS A 219 -23.28 -14.49 -5.73
C LYS A 219 -24.80 -14.32 -5.72
N LYS A 220 -25.30 -13.27 -5.08
CA LYS A 220 -26.73 -12.93 -5.03
C LYS A 220 -27.21 -12.14 -6.25
N GLY A 221 -26.35 -11.81 -7.21
CA GLY A 221 -26.71 -11.07 -8.43
C GLY A 221 -26.98 -9.58 -8.22
N VAL A 222 -26.78 -9.04 -7.00
CA VAL A 222 -27.05 -7.63 -6.68
C VAL A 222 -26.11 -6.71 -7.47
N LEU A 223 -24.85 -7.09 -7.57
CA LEU A 223 -23.83 -6.32 -8.30
C LEU A 223 -23.97 -6.43 -9.82
N GLN A 224 -24.62 -7.48 -10.33
CA GLN A 224 -25.03 -7.57 -11.73
C GLN A 224 -26.22 -6.65 -12.04
N ARG A 225 -27.13 -6.46 -11.07
CA ARG A 225 -28.30 -5.59 -11.19
C ARG A 225 -27.97 -4.10 -11.01
N TYR A 226 -27.00 -3.77 -10.15
CA TYR A 226 -26.59 -2.39 -9.86
C TYR A 226 -25.05 -2.26 -9.80
N PRO A 227 -24.36 -2.23 -10.96
CA PRO A 227 -22.90 -2.22 -11.02
C PRO A 227 -22.26 -0.96 -10.40
N TRP A 228 -22.96 0.18 -10.43
CA TRP A 228 -22.47 1.44 -9.86
C TRP A 228 -22.33 1.43 -8.32
N ILE A 229 -22.99 0.51 -7.62
CA ILE A 229 -22.93 0.41 -6.14
C ILE A 229 -21.59 -0.15 -5.67
N SER A 230 -20.84 -0.85 -6.53
CA SER A 230 -19.60 -1.54 -6.17
C SER A 230 -18.56 -0.62 -5.52
N ALA A 231 -18.22 0.50 -6.17
CA ALA A 231 -17.20 1.43 -5.67
C ALA A 231 -17.64 2.20 -4.41
N PRO A 232 -18.85 2.83 -4.36
CA PRO A 232 -19.33 3.50 -3.16
C PRO A 232 -19.43 2.58 -1.94
N LEU A 233 -19.86 1.33 -2.15
CA LEU A 233 -19.99 0.36 -1.07
C LEU A 233 -18.61 -0.05 -0.52
N GLN A 234 -17.63 -0.33 -1.39
CA GLN A 234 -16.27 -0.64 -0.95
C GLN A 234 -15.62 0.53 -0.22
N VAL A 235 -15.74 1.76 -0.74
CA VAL A 235 -15.21 2.97 -0.10
C VAL A 235 -15.88 3.20 1.26
N GLY A 236 -17.21 3.08 1.32
CA GLY A 236 -17.97 3.23 2.56
C GLY A 236 -17.60 2.19 3.62
N MET A 237 -17.47 0.92 3.24
CA MET A 237 -17.05 -0.16 4.15
C MET A 237 -15.61 0.06 4.63
N CYS A 238 -14.66 0.37 3.74
CA CYS A 238 -13.28 0.65 4.11
C CYS A 238 -13.19 1.86 5.06
N GLY A 239 -13.91 2.94 4.76
CA GLY A 239 -13.95 4.14 5.60
C GLY A 239 -14.50 3.84 7.00
N LEU A 240 -15.62 3.13 7.08
CA LEU A 240 -16.21 2.72 8.35
C LEU A 240 -15.25 1.85 9.16
N MET A 241 -14.62 0.87 8.52
CA MET A 241 -13.66 -0.03 9.18
C MET A 241 -12.45 0.72 9.71
N LEU A 242 -11.91 1.70 8.97
CA LEU A 242 -10.78 2.51 9.41
C LEU A 242 -11.12 3.39 10.63
N VAL A 243 -12.34 3.95 10.67
CA VAL A 243 -12.83 4.77 11.78
C VAL A 243 -12.83 4.00 13.09
N PHE A 244 -13.19 2.71 13.07
CA PHE A 244 -13.23 1.89 14.29
C PHE A 244 -11.93 1.11 14.55
N ALA A 245 -11.26 0.61 13.52
CA ALA A 245 -10.05 -0.19 13.65
C ALA A 245 -8.88 0.63 14.22
N THR A 246 -8.75 1.90 13.81
CA THR A 246 -7.67 2.78 14.28
C THR A 246 -7.70 2.98 15.81
N PRO A 247 -8.80 3.47 16.43
CA PRO A 247 -8.85 3.65 17.88
C PRO A 247 -8.77 2.32 18.64
N LEU A 248 -9.37 1.24 18.11
CA LEU A 248 -9.30 -0.08 18.73
C LEU A 248 -7.86 -0.61 18.78
N CYS A 249 -7.11 -0.53 17.69
CA CYS A 249 -5.72 -0.95 17.67
C CYS A 249 -4.84 -0.05 18.53
N CYS A 250 -5.05 1.27 18.56
CA CYS A 250 -4.34 2.14 19.49
C CYS A 250 -4.63 1.81 20.97
N ALA A 251 -5.83 1.33 21.29
CA ALA A 251 -6.18 0.88 22.65
C ALA A 251 -5.50 -0.46 22.99
N ILE A 252 -5.46 -1.41 22.05
CA ILE A 252 -4.79 -2.71 22.23
C ILE A 252 -3.27 -2.55 22.34
N PHE A 253 -2.70 -1.61 21.59
CA PHE A 253 -1.27 -1.32 21.56
C PHE A 253 -1.01 0.07 22.17
N PRO A 254 -0.94 0.20 23.51
CA PRO A 254 -0.81 1.51 24.17
C PRO A 254 0.52 2.17 23.82
N GLN A 255 0.58 3.51 23.77
CA GLN A 255 1.77 4.25 23.35
C GLN A 255 2.98 4.07 24.28
N LYS A 256 2.76 3.99 25.60
CA LYS A 256 3.80 3.72 26.60
C LYS A 256 3.83 2.21 26.92
N SER A 257 5.02 1.62 26.94
CA SER A 257 5.24 0.22 27.28
C SER A 257 6.33 0.09 28.34
N HIS A 258 6.41 -1.06 28.99
CA HIS A 258 7.47 -1.39 29.94
C HIS A 258 8.39 -2.48 29.38
N ILE A 259 9.62 -2.52 29.89
CA ILE A 259 10.64 -3.53 29.60
C ILE A 259 11.38 -3.84 30.90
N GLU A 260 11.63 -5.13 31.17
CA GLU A 260 12.47 -5.48 32.32
C GLU A 260 13.93 -5.15 32.03
N VAL A 261 14.62 -4.72 33.09
CA VAL A 261 16.04 -4.34 33.00
C VAL A 261 16.91 -5.51 32.56
N SER A 262 16.52 -6.76 32.89
CA SER A 262 17.18 -8.00 32.46
C SER A 262 17.34 -8.13 30.93
N TYR A 263 16.39 -7.58 30.16
CA TYR A 263 16.39 -7.62 28.69
C TYR A 263 17.10 -6.42 28.05
N LEU A 264 17.51 -5.42 28.84
CA LEU A 264 18.23 -4.25 28.34
C LEU A 264 19.71 -4.53 28.12
N GLU A 265 20.38 -3.62 27.42
CA GLU A 265 21.82 -3.68 27.17
C GLU A 265 22.62 -3.72 28.50
N PRO A 266 23.73 -4.48 28.58
CA PRO A 266 24.52 -4.60 29.82
C PRO A 266 24.94 -3.25 30.42
N GLU A 267 25.28 -2.28 29.57
CA GLU A 267 25.62 -0.91 29.98
C GLU A 267 24.49 -0.22 30.74
N LEU A 268 23.24 -0.37 30.27
CA LEU A 268 22.05 0.15 30.94
C LEU A 268 21.75 -0.61 32.24
N GLN A 269 21.98 -1.92 32.26
CA GLN A 269 21.83 -2.72 33.48
C GLN A 269 22.80 -2.26 34.57
N GLU A 270 24.04 -1.97 34.22
CA GLU A 270 25.03 -1.44 35.17
C GLU A 270 24.66 -0.05 35.69
N VAL A 271 24.13 0.82 34.83
CA VAL A 271 23.61 2.14 35.24
C VAL A 271 22.48 2.00 36.25
N VAL A 272 21.52 1.11 35.98
CA VAL A 272 20.41 0.84 36.90
C VAL A 272 20.90 0.25 38.22
N ARG A 273 21.85 -0.70 38.20
CA ARG A 273 22.40 -1.33 39.42
C ARG A 273 23.10 -0.35 40.36
N LYS A 274 23.64 0.75 39.83
CA LYS A 274 24.33 1.79 40.62
C LYS A 274 23.34 2.78 41.27
N MET A 275 22.05 2.70 40.96
CA MET A 275 21.04 3.58 41.54
C MET A 275 20.72 3.18 42.99
N PRO A 276 20.39 4.16 43.86
CA PRO A 276 20.09 3.90 45.27
C PRO A 276 18.86 2.98 45.48
N ASN A 277 17.90 3.00 44.55
CA ASN A 277 16.80 2.04 44.46
C ASN A 277 16.68 1.57 42.99
N PRO A 278 17.30 0.43 42.61
CA PRO A 278 17.33 -0.03 41.23
C PRO A 278 15.93 -0.52 40.79
N PRO A 279 15.27 0.13 39.82
CA PRO A 279 14.02 -0.37 39.28
C PRO A 279 14.22 -1.72 38.57
N THR A 280 13.24 -2.61 38.68
CA THR A 280 13.22 -3.89 37.93
C THR A 280 12.71 -3.70 36.50
N THR A 281 11.91 -2.65 36.27
CA THR A 281 11.28 -2.33 34.99
C THR A 281 11.48 -0.86 34.62
N LEU A 282 11.76 -0.60 33.34
CA LEU A 282 11.79 0.73 32.76
C LEU A 282 10.68 0.88 31.73
N TYR A 283 10.34 2.12 31.39
CA TYR A 283 9.28 2.46 30.45
C TYR A 283 9.85 3.15 29.22
N TYR A 284 9.19 2.97 28.08
CA TYR A 284 9.56 3.61 26.83
C TYR A 284 8.31 3.96 26.02
N ASN A 285 8.43 4.99 25.18
CA ASN A 285 7.39 5.38 24.24
C ASN A 285 7.60 4.65 22.91
N LYS A 286 6.58 3.93 22.45
CA LYS A 286 6.63 3.16 21.21
C LYS A 286 6.41 4.02 19.96
N GLY A 287 5.77 5.19 20.08
CA GLY A 287 5.42 6.07 18.96
C GLY A 287 4.48 5.39 17.95
N LEU A 288 3.20 5.22 18.34
CA LEU A 288 2.16 4.61 17.51
C LEU A 288 1.60 5.56 16.44
#